data_AF-A0A840N6V0-F1
#
_entry.id   AF-A0A840N6V0-F1
#
_cell.length_a   1.000
_cell.length_b   1.000
_cell.length_c   1.000
_cell.angle_alpha   90.00
_cell.angle_beta   90.00
_cell.angle_gamma   90.00
#
_symmetry.space_group_name_H-M   'P 1'
#
loop_
_entity.id
_entity.type
_entity.pdbx_description
1 polymer ?
#
loop_
_entity_poly.entity_id
_entity_poly.type
_entity_poly.pdbx_seq_one_letter_code
_entity_poly.pdbx_strand_id
1 'polypeptide(L)'
;MKVIAYYRVRPNEPAHSDIALQEQREAVKTWIEGHRAAVQTEYVEPETDGFSRPQLRQAMEDCKQSGATLLIARTEAIGSGAEFCPRISSIPVAFAPEPSRERGYVSLAPEKAPPDLTLYFPDFRSLKNMPVYLCNGTDAAIRIITVRTISLTSKFTTPNPTIADKTGSPSEQPLSTTPTTFSLDRLDARHAAVIDRYDPMFDSDFVTTFEITFLDQQEQTQRLTAFLNAAPLPSAYIALKK
;
A
#
# COMPACT_ATOMS: atom_id res chain seq x y z
N MET A 1 -18.00 0.22 -22.66
CA MET A 1 -17.06 -0.93 -22.65
C MET A 1 -17.70 -2.09 -21.91
N LYS A 2 -17.57 -3.34 -22.37
CA LYS A 2 -18.09 -4.53 -21.68
C LYS A 2 -16.97 -5.18 -20.89
N VAL A 3 -17.24 -5.51 -19.63
CA VAL A 3 -16.26 -6.20 -18.78
C VAL A 3 -16.87 -7.42 -18.12
N ILE A 4 -16.01 -8.39 -17.82
CA ILE A 4 -16.31 -9.51 -16.95
C ILE A 4 -15.46 -9.32 -15.69
N ALA A 5 -16.11 -9.19 -14.54
CA ALA A 5 -15.43 -8.96 -13.27
C ALA A 5 -14.99 -10.29 -12.66
N TYR A 6 -13.74 -10.35 -12.23
CA TYR A 6 -13.15 -11.52 -11.60
C TYR A 6 -12.68 -11.17 -10.18
N TYR A 7 -13.36 -11.78 -9.21
CA TYR A 7 -13.15 -11.65 -7.78
C TYR A 7 -12.44 -12.89 -7.23
N ARG A 8 -11.83 -12.75 -6.06
CA ARG A 8 -11.24 -13.85 -5.30
C ARG A 8 -11.75 -13.84 -3.87
N VAL A 9 -11.87 -15.01 -3.27
CA VAL A 9 -12.18 -15.22 -1.85
C VAL A 9 -11.34 -16.38 -1.33
N ARG A 10 -11.07 -16.47 -0.03
CA ARG A 10 -10.42 -17.63 0.59
C ARG A 10 -11.42 -18.33 1.50
N PRO A 11 -12.13 -19.37 1.03
CA PRO A 11 -13.22 -20.00 1.80
C PRO A 11 -12.81 -20.49 3.20
N ASN A 12 -11.54 -20.86 3.37
CA ASN A 12 -10.97 -21.29 4.65
C ASN A 12 -10.73 -20.14 5.65
N GLU A 13 -10.86 -18.89 5.20
CA GLU A 13 -10.73 -17.66 5.98
C GLU A 13 -11.88 -16.68 5.68
N PRO A 14 -13.09 -16.96 6.19
CA PRO A 14 -14.29 -16.20 5.85
C PRO A 14 -14.21 -14.73 6.28
N ALA A 15 -13.67 -14.44 7.47
CA ALA A 15 -13.54 -13.06 7.94
C ALA A 15 -12.65 -12.19 7.02
N HIS A 16 -11.52 -12.74 6.57
CA HIS A 16 -10.66 -12.06 5.60
C HIS A 16 -11.32 -11.97 4.21
N SER A 17 -12.11 -12.99 3.83
CA SER A 17 -12.82 -13.01 2.54
C SER A 17 -13.92 -11.97 2.46
N ASP A 18 -14.70 -11.77 3.53
CA ASP A 18 -15.80 -10.80 3.55
C ASP A 18 -15.27 -9.38 3.38
N ILE A 19 -14.20 -9.03 4.11
CA ILE A 19 -13.51 -7.75 3.99
C ILE A 19 -12.94 -7.59 2.58
N ALA A 20 -12.18 -8.59 2.10
CA ALA A 20 -11.55 -8.53 0.79
C ALA A 20 -12.56 -8.46 -0.36
N LEU A 21 -13.71 -9.12 -0.25
CA LEU A 21 -14.75 -9.09 -1.28
C LEU A 21 -15.45 -7.73 -1.33
N GLN A 22 -15.72 -7.12 -0.18
CA GLN A 22 -16.26 -5.76 -0.12
C GLN A 22 -15.31 -4.76 -0.79
N GLU A 23 -14.02 -4.79 -0.41
CA GLU A 23 -12.98 -3.96 -1.01
C GLU A 23 -12.89 -4.14 -2.54
N GLN A 24 -12.92 -5.38 -3.01
CA GLN A 24 -12.88 -5.69 -4.42
C GLN A 24 -14.10 -5.14 -5.18
N ARG A 25 -15.30 -5.21 -4.60
CA ARG A 25 -16.52 -4.68 -5.21
C ARG A 25 -16.45 -3.16 -5.35
N GLU A 26 -15.94 -2.47 -4.33
CA GLU A 26 -15.73 -1.02 -4.37
C GLU A 26 -14.66 -0.60 -5.40
N ALA A 27 -13.55 -1.34 -5.47
CA ALA A 27 -12.50 -1.14 -6.46
C ALA A 27 -13.04 -1.30 -7.89
N VAL A 28 -13.79 -2.38 -8.14
CA VAL A 28 -14.42 -2.64 -9.45
C VAL A 28 -15.43 -1.54 -9.78
N LYS A 29 -16.29 -1.14 -8.84
CA LYS A 29 -17.25 -0.05 -9.02
C LYS A 29 -16.55 1.25 -9.43
N THR A 30 -15.51 1.64 -8.71
CA THR A 30 -14.70 2.85 -8.99
C THR A 30 -14.09 2.78 -10.40
N TRP A 31 -13.55 1.63 -10.78
CA TRP A 31 -12.99 1.43 -12.11
C TRP A 31 -14.05 1.57 -13.21
N ILE A 32 -15.22 0.95 -13.02
CA ILE A 32 -16.33 0.99 -13.99
C ILE A 32 -16.82 2.43 -14.22
N GLU A 33 -17.01 3.20 -13.14
CA GLU A 33 -17.43 4.59 -13.20
C GLU A 33 -16.43 5.44 -13.98
N GLY A 34 -15.13 5.28 -13.70
CA GLY A 34 -14.06 6.01 -14.39
C GLY A 34 -13.94 5.68 -15.89
N HIS A 35 -14.31 4.47 -16.31
CA HIS A 35 -14.18 4.00 -17.70
C HIS A 35 -15.50 3.95 -18.47
N ARG A 36 -16.63 4.33 -17.84
CA ARG A 36 -17.99 4.17 -18.40
C ARG A 36 -18.22 2.75 -18.94
N ALA A 37 -17.78 1.77 -18.15
CA ALA A 37 -17.91 0.35 -18.47
C ALA A 37 -19.24 -0.22 -17.95
N ALA A 38 -19.55 -1.45 -18.32
CA ALA A 38 -20.66 -2.22 -17.76
C ALA A 38 -20.22 -3.66 -17.52
N VAL A 39 -20.49 -4.19 -16.33
CA VAL A 39 -20.24 -5.59 -15.98
C VAL A 39 -21.29 -6.45 -16.65
N GLN A 40 -20.86 -7.45 -17.42
CA GLN A 40 -21.76 -8.45 -18.01
C GLN A 40 -21.98 -9.62 -17.07
N THR A 41 -20.88 -10.11 -16.50
CA THR A 41 -20.85 -11.30 -15.64
C THR A 41 -19.80 -11.10 -14.55
N GLU A 42 -20.07 -11.65 -13.37
CA GLU A 42 -19.13 -11.71 -12.25
C GLU A 42 -18.72 -13.17 -12.01
N TYR A 43 -17.43 -13.38 -11.74
CA TYR A 43 -16.86 -14.67 -11.34
C TYR A 43 -16.16 -14.50 -10.00
N VAL A 44 -16.37 -15.46 -9.09
CA VAL A 44 -15.72 -15.46 -7.77
C VAL A 44 -14.88 -16.72 -7.64
N GLU A 45 -13.56 -16.56 -7.68
CA GLU A 45 -12.61 -17.67 -7.55
C GLU A 45 -12.32 -17.98 -6.08
N PRO A 46 -12.59 -19.21 -5.61
CA PRO A 46 -12.10 -19.67 -4.33
C PRO A 46 -10.58 -19.94 -4.40
N GLU A 47 -9.81 -19.19 -3.61
CA GLU A 47 -8.41 -19.43 -3.32
C GLU A 47 -8.28 -20.68 -2.46
N THR A 48 -8.02 -21.80 -3.12
CA THR A 48 -7.66 -23.06 -2.50
C THR A 48 -6.16 -23.29 -2.68
N ASP A 49 -5.55 -24.14 -1.85
CA ASP A 49 -4.11 -24.41 -1.85
C ASP A 49 -3.63 -25.22 -3.09
N GLY A 50 -4.36 -25.13 -4.21
CA GLY A 50 -4.09 -25.77 -5.49
C GLY A 50 -4.08 -24.79 -6.67
N PHE A 51 -3.55 -25.24 -7.81
CA PHE A 51 -3.34 -24.38 -8.98
C PHE A 51 -4.57 -24.19 -9.89
N SER A 52 -5.66 -24.96 -9.69
CA SER A 52 -6.81 -24.89 -10.58
C SER A 52 -7.61 -23.61 -10.35
N ARG A 53 -7.78 -22.82 -11.41
CA ARG A 53 -8.60 -21.59 -11.42
C ARG A 53 -9.77 -21.73 -12.41
N PRO A 54 -10.77 -22.57 -12.09
CA PRO A 54 -11.88 -22.84 -12.99
C PRO A 54 -12.70 -21.58 -13.31
N GLN A 55 -12.86 -20.66 -12.36
CA GLN A 55 -13.64 -19.44 -12.56
C GLN A 55 -12.88 -18.47 -13.47
N LEU A 56 -11.56 -18.37 -13.32
CA LEU A 56 -10.73 -17.60 -14.23
C LEU A 56 -10.82 -18.13 -15.67
N ARG A 57 -10.74 -19.45 -15.84
CA ARG A 57 -10.85 -20.09 -17.15
C ARG A 57 -12.21 -19.80 -17.80
N GLN A 58 -13.29 -19.88 -17.04
CA GLN A 58 -14.63 -19.59 -17.56
C GLN A 58 -14.77 -18.10 -17.91
N ALA A 59 -14.33 -17.20 -17.04
CA ALA A 59 -14.32 -15.76 -17.31
C ALA A 59 -13.55 -15.41 -18.59
N MET A 60 -12.40 -16.06 -18.81
CA MET A 60 -11.61 -15.86 -20.03
C MET A 60 -12.33 -16.35 -21.29
N GLU A 61 -13.05 -17.46 -21.22
CA GLU A 61 -13.82 -17.99 -22.35
C GLU A 61 -15.00 -17.08 -22.69
N ASP A 62 -15.75 -16.63 -21.68
CA ASP A 62 -16.83 -15.67 -21.86
C ASP A 62 -16.33 -14.32 -22.41
N CYS A 63 -15.12 -13.90 -22.01
CA CYS A 63 -14.45 -12.72 -22.60
C CYS A 63 -14.20 -12.91 -24.10
N LYS A 64 -13.72 -14.08 -24.53
CA LYS A 64 -13.49 -14.37 -25.96
C LYS A 64 -14.80 -14.37 -26.75
N GLN A 65 -15.85 -14.94 -26.19
CA GLN A 65 -17.15 -15.05 -26.87
C GLN A 65 -17.88 -13.71 -26.98
N SER A 66 -17.78 -12.87 -25.95
CA SER A 66 -18.49 -11.59 -25.89
C SER A 66 -17.68 -10.38 -26.36
N GLY A 67 -16.37 -10.55 -26.57
CA GLY A 67 -15.43 -9.45 -26.82
C GLY A 67 -15.22 -8.54 -25.61
N ALA A 68 -15.54 -9.00 -24.41
CA ALA A 68 -15.37 -8.25 -23.17
C ALA A 68 -13.90 -8.26 -22.67
N THR A 69 -13.56 -7.26 -21.87
CA THR A 69 -12.29 -7.22 -21.13
C THR A 69 -12.43 -7.92 -19.78
N LEU A 70 -11.44 -8.72 -19.41
CA LEU A 70 -11.38 -9.32 -18.07
C LEU A 70 -10.91 -8.25 -17.08
N LEU A 71 -11.75 -7.92 -16.09
CA LEU A 71 -11.41 -6.98 -15.02
C LEU A 71 -11.06 -7.78 -13.75
N ILE A 72 -9.78 -7.81 -13.40
CA ILE A 72 -9.28 -8.46 -12.19
C ILE A 72 -9.45 -7.49 -11.02
N ALA A 73 -10.19 -7.91 -9.99
CA ALA A 73 -10.53 -7.04 -8.86
C ALA A 73 -9.41 -6.89 -7.82
N ARG A 74 -8.54 -7.91 -7.68
CA ARG A 74 -7.43 -7.92 -6.70
C ARG A 74 -6.31 -8.86 -7.12
N THR A 75 -5.07 -8.41 -6.95
CA THR A 75 -3.84 -9.21 -7.11
C THR A 75 -3.22 -9.60 -5.78
N GLU A 76 -3.45 -8.82 -4.71
CA GLU A 76 -2.95 -9.11 -3.37
C GLU A 76 -3.48 -10.46 -2.82
N ALA A 77 -2.76 -11.04 -1.86
CA ALA A 77 -3.21 -12.21 -1.11
C ALA A 77 -4.45 -11.90 -0.25
N ILE A 78 -5.31 -12.90 -0.02
CA ILE A 78 -6.44 -12.82 0.93
C ILE A 78 -6.13 -13.75 2.09
N GLY A 79 -6.11 -13.22 3.32
CA GLY A 79 -5.72 -14.03 4.48
C GLY A 79 -4.32 -14.60 4.29
N SER A 80 -4.09 -15.85 4.67
CA SER A 80 -2.84 -16.59 4.41
C SER A 80 -2.68 -17.09 2.96
N GLY A 81 -3.45 -16.55 2.01
CA GLY A 81 -3.40 -16.90 0.60
C GLY A 81 -2.12 -16.42 -0.11
N ALA A 82 -2.11 -16.52 -1.43
CA ALA A 82 -0.98 -16.10 -2.26
C ALA A 82 -1.34 -14.93 -3.16
N GLU A 83 -0.34 -14.13 -3.54
CA GLU A 83 -0.50 -13.12 -4.57
C GLU A 83 -0.91 -13.75 -5.92
N PHE A 84 -1.71 -13.03 -6.68
CA PHE A 84 -2.21 -13.44 -7.99
C PHE A 84 -1.60 -12.56 -9.07
N CYS A 85 -0.62 -13.12 -9.76
CA CYS A 85 0.03 -12.53 -10.92
C CYS A 85 -0.25 -13.39 -12.17
N PRO A 86 -1.46 -13.30 -12.77
CA PRO A 86 -1.78 -14.08 -13.95
C PRO A 86 -0.99 -13.60 -15.17
N ARG A 87 -0.55 -14.54 -16.01
CA ARG A 87 0.03 -14.26 -17.32
C ARG A 87 -1.00 -14.56 -18.41
N ILE A 88 -1.83 -13.57 -18.72
CA ILE A 88 -2.90 -13.67 -19.72
C ILE A 88 -2.58 -12.73 -20.88
N SER A 89 -2.47 -13.28 -22.09
CA SER A 89 -2.25 -12.53 -23.33
C SER A 89 -3.32 -12.78 -24.40
N SER A 90 -4.20 -13.76 -24.20
CA SER A 90 -5.21 -14.18 -25.18
C SER A 90 -6.43 -13.25 -25.25
N ILE A 91 -6.62 -12.39 -24.26
CA ILE A 91 -7.74 -11.45 -24.14
C ILE A 91 -7.25 -10.13 -23.53
N PRO A 92 -7.98 -9.02 -23.70
CA PRO A 92 -7.72 -7.80 -22.96
C PRO A 92 -7.93 -8.01 -21.45
N VAL A 93 -6.99 -7.50 -20.65
CA VAL A 93 -7.04 -7.56 -19.19
C VAL A 93 -6.89 -6.14 -18.62
N ALA A 94 -7.72 -5.82 -17.63
CA ALA A 94 -7.63 -4.62 -16.83
C ALA A 94 -7.58 -5.00 -15.35
N PHE A 95 -7.02 -4.11 -14.53
CA PHE A 95 -6.94 -4.26 -13.08
C PHE A 95 -7.75 -3.15 -12.43
N ALA A 96 -8.57 -3.52 -11.44
CA ALA A 96 -9.22 -2.55 -10.58
C ALA A 96 -8.16 -1.82 -9.72
N PRO A 97 -8.37 -0.55 -9.36
CA PRO A 97 -7.46 0.17 -8.48
C PRO A 97 -7.43 -0.49 -7.10
N GLU A 98 -6.28 -0.42 -6.41
CA GLU A 98 -6.25 -0.82 -5.01
C GLU A 98 -7.24 0.02 -4.18
N PRO A 99 -7.99 -0.62 -3.26
CA PRO A 99 -8.95 0.09 -2.42
C PRO A 99 -8.23 1.11 -1.54
N SER A 100 -8.90 2.22 -1.25
CA SER A 100 -8.37 3.19 -0.31
C SER A 100 -8.45 2.66 1.11
N ARG A 101 -7.29 2.35 1.70
CA ARG A 101 -7.19 1.91 3.10
C ARG A 101 -6.81 3.08 4.00
N GLU A 102 -7.43 3.11 5.18
CA GLU A 102 -7.12 4.11 6.20
C GLU A 102 -5.82 3.76 6.93
N ARG A 103 -5.26 4.76 7.62
CA ARG A 103 -4.05 4.57 8.43
C ARG A 103 -4.29 3.49 9.49
N GLY A 104 -3.34 2.59 9.60
CA GLY A 104 -3.36 1.47 10.51
C GLY A 104 -4.13 0.23 10.05
N TYR A 105 -4.72 0.26 8.86
CA TYR A 105 -5.21 -0.97 8.23
C TYR A 105 -4.07 -1.98 8.09
N VAL A 106 -4.29 -3.22 8.53
CA VAL A 106 -3.30 -4.31 8.49
C VAL A 106 -3.63 -5.30 7.39
N SER A 107 -2.61 -5.66 6.61
CA SER A 107 -2.63 -6.65 5.54
C SER A 107 -1.47 -7.62 5.67
N LEU A 108 -1.41 -8.65 4.83
CA LEU A 108 -0.20 -9.44 4.68
C LEU A 108 0.94 -8.60 4.08
N ALA A 109 2.14 -8.84 4.56
CA ALA A 109 3.33 -8.35 3.89
C ALA A 109 3.50 -9.07 2.53
N PRO A 110 4.06 -8.39 1.51
CA PRO A 110 4.38 -9.01 0.23
C PRO A 110 5.34 -10.19 0.42
N GLU A 111 5.21 -11.23 -0.40
CA GLU A 111 5.95 -12.50 -0.24
C GLU A 111 7.49 -12.27 -0.19
N LYS A 112 7.96 -11.29 -0.97
CA LYS A 112 9.36 -10.89 -1.11
C LYS A 112 9.79 -9.76 -0.15
N ALA A 113 9.04 -9.50 0.92
CA ALA A 113 9.44 -8.53 1.93
C ALA A 113 10.83 -8.86 2.50
N PRO A 114 11.72 -7.87 2.67
CA PRO A 114 12.99 -8.04 3.40
C PRO A 114 12.75 -8.55 4.82
N PRO A 115 13.69 -9.31 5.42
CA PRO A 115 13.51 -9.92 6.76
C PRO A 115 13.63 -8.94 7.94
N ASP A 116 13.32 -7.66 7.72
CA ASP A 116 13.45 -6.56 8.66
C ASP A 116 12.18 -5.71 8.71
N LEU A 117 12.10 -4.78 9.66
CA LEU A 117 11.11 -3.70 9.59
C LEU A 117 11.49 -2.71 8.48
N THR A 118 10.59 -2.54 7.52
CA THR A 118 10.83 -1.69 6.35
C THR A 118 9.62 -0.82 6.03
N LEU A 119 9.85 0.31 5.36
CA LEU A 119 8.77 0.99 4.65
C LEU A 119 8.60 0.32 3.30
N TYR A 120 7.37 -0.07 2.96
CA TYR A 120 7.01 -0.70 1.69
C TYR A 120 6.12 0.21 0.84
N PHE A 121 6.43 0.27 -0.45
CA PHE A 121 5.81 1.11 -1.47
C PHE A 121 5.43 0.22 -2.67
N PRO A 122 4.18 -0.30 -2.76
CA PRO A 122 3.80 -1.26 -3.81
C PRO A 122 3.97 -0.71 -5.22
N ASP A 123 3.59 0.55 -5.42
CA ASP A 123 3.56 1.21 -6.73
C ASP A 123 4.68 2.24 -6.93
N PHE A 124 5.85 2.03 -6.31
CA PHE A 124 6.96 2.98 -6.27
C PHE A 124 7.51 3.46 -7.64
N ARG A 125 7.17 2.77 -8.73
CA ARG A 125 7.53 3.11 -10.11
C ARG A 125 6.49 3.97 -10.84
N SER A 126 5.25 4.01 -10.36
CA SER A 126 4.13 4.64 -11.08
C SER A 126 4.13 6.16 -11.03
N LEU A 127 4.88 6.75 -10.07
CA LEU A 127 4.87 8.19 -9.73
C LEU A 127 3.47 8.74 -9.39
N LYS A 128 2.52 7.86 -9.08
CA LYS A 128 1.21 8.24 -8.54
C LYS A 128 1.27 8.31 -7.02
N ASN A 129 0.28 8.96 -6.42
CA ASN A 129 0.07 8.91 -4.98
C ASN A 129 -0.04 7.45 -4.50
N MET A 130 0.93 6.99 -3.72
CA MET A 130 1.10 5.58 -3.35
C MET A 130 0.93 5.39 -1.84
N PRO A 131 0.26 4.34 -1.39
CA PRO A 131 0.26 3.98 0.03
C PRO A 131 1.68 3.62 0.48
N VAL A 132 2.03 4.05 1.69
CA VAL A 132 3.26 3.68 2.40
C VAL A 132 2.86 2.73 3.51
N TYR A 133 3.52 1.57 3.59
CA TYR A 133 3.25 0.58 4.63
C TYR A 133 4.44 0.44 5.57
N LEU A 134 4.18 0.28 6.87
CA LEU A 134 5.12 -0.33 7.81
C LEU A 134 5.05 -1.84 7.62
N CYS A 135 6.05 -2.41 6.96
CA CYS A 135 6.14 -3.84 6.71
C CYS A 135 6.95 -4.52 7.81
N ASN A 136 6.35 -5.51 8.48
CA ASN A 136 7.05 -6.39 9.39
C ASN A 136 7.45 -7.69 8.69
N GLY A 137 8.62 -7.66 8.05
CA GLY A 137 9.17 -8.85 7.40
C GLY A 137 9.92 -9.79 8.35
N THR A 138 10.02 -9.45 9.63
CA THR A 138 10.70 -10.28 10.65
C THR A 138 9.89 -11.52 11.00
N ASP A 139 10.51 -12.45 11.73
CA ASP A 139 9.87 -13.67 12.26
C ASP A 139 9.08 -13.41 13.57
N ALA A 140 8.91 -12.14 13.94
CA ALA A 140 8.48 -11.70 15.25
C ALA A 140 7.33 -10.69 15.18
N ALA A 141 6.33 -10.81 16.05
CA ALA A 141 5.37 -9.73 16.25
C ALA A 141 6.00 -8.56 17.05
N ILE A 142 5.67 -7.32 16.69
CA ILE A 142 5.99 -6.11 17.44
C ILE A 142 4.72 -5.50 18.04
N ARG A 143 4.85 -4.72 19.12
CA ARG A 143 3.70 -4.18 19.87
C ARG A 143 3.87 -2.71 20.25
N ILE A 144 2.79 -2.06 20.66
CA ILE A 144 2.77 -0.67 21.14
C ILE A 144 3.49 0.24 20.13
N ILE A 145 3.05 0.14 18.89
CA ILE A 145 3.67 0.79 17.75
C ILE A 145 3.10 2.20 17.68
N THR A 146 3.96 3.19 17.60
CA THR A 146 3.59 4.57 17.26
C THR A 146 4.37 4.97 16.03
N VAL A 147 3.67 5.45 15.01
CA VAL A 147 4.26 5.98 13.80
C VAL A 147 3.96 7.46 13.75
N ARG A 148 5.02 8.26 13.66
CA ARG A 148 4.96 9.70 13.52
C ARG A 148 5.57 10.11 12.19
N THR A 149 4.85 10.92 11.42
CA THR A 149 5.30 11.41 10.12
C THR A 149 5.36 12.93 10.15
N ILE A 150 6.44 13.51 9.62
CA ILE A 150 6.60 14.95 9.49
C ILE A 150 7.37 15.24 8.20
N SER A 151 6.94 16.26 7.46
CA SER A 151 7.56 16.64 6.18
C SER A 151 8.13 18.04 6.29
N LEU A 152 9.35 18.23 5.79
CA LEU A 152 10.02 19.52 5.77
C LEU A 152 10.42 19.88 4.33
N THR A 153 10.24 21.14 3.94
CA THR A 153 10.76 21.68 2.66
C THR A 153 11.83 22.73 2.94
N SER A 154 12.95 22.63 2.21
CA SER A 154 14.01 23.64 2.24
C SER A 154 13.83 24.73 1.16
N LYS A 155 12.87 24.58 0.24
CA LYS A 155 12.62 25.58 -0.81
C LYS A 155 11.74 26.73 -0.34
N PHE A 156 10.98 26.52 0.73
CA PHE A 156 10.21 27.56 1.40
C PHE A 156 10.72 27.71 2.82
N THR A 157 11.20 28.91 3.12
CA THR A 157 11.74 29.27 4.42
C THR A 157 10.96 30.43 5.01
N THR A 158 10.88 30.46 6.34
CA THR A 158 10.36 31.61 7.08
C THR A 158 11.47 32.28 7.86
N PRO A 159 11.44 33.62 8.06
CA PRO A 159 12.36 34.30 8.94
C PRO A 159 12.28 33.67 10.34
N ASN A 160 13.41 33.21 10.85
CA ASN A 160 13.55 32.71 12.20
C ASN A 160 13.75 33.91 13.14
N PRO A 161 12.73 34.32 13.92
CA PRO A 161 12.78 35.53 14.71
C PRO A 161 13.77 35.44 15.89
N THR A 162 14.29 34.24 16.18
CA THR A 162 15.10 33.96 17.37
C THR A 162 16.61 33.94 17.09
N ILE A 163 17.03 33.93 15.82
CA ILE A 163 18.44 33.87 15.44
C ILE A 163 18.69 34.84 14.28
N ALA A 164 19.30 35.99 14.59
CA ALA A 164 19.89 36.87 13.59
C ALA A 164 21.32 36.40 13.30
N ASP A 165 21.68 36.26 12.03
CA ASP A 165 23.07 35.99 11.67
C ASP A 165 23.97 37.18 12.03
N LYS A 166 25.29 36.97 12.14
CA LYS A 166 26.28 38.00 12.53
C LYS A 166 26.29 39.26 11.65
N THR A 167 25.55 39.24 10.54
CA THR A 167 25.35 40.31 9.57
C THR A 167 23.98 41.01 9.69
N GLY A 168 23.14 40.67 10.68
CA GLY A 168 21.84 41.29 10.93
C GLY A 168 20.71 40.83 9.99
N SER A 169 20.94 39.78 9.19
CA SER A 169 19.90 39.16 8.37
C SER A 169 19.14 38.10 9.20
N PRO A 170 17.79 38.00 9.08
CA PRO A 170 17.05 36.92 9.73
C PRO A 170 17.57 35.59 9.19
N SER A 171 17.96 34.66 10.08
CA SER A 171 18.23 33.30 9.64
C SER A 171 16.94 32.69 9.11
N GLU A 172 17.03 31.85 8.09
CA GLU A 172 15.87 31.22 7.46
C GLU A 172 15.65 29.82 8.07
N GLN A 173 14.41 29.50 8.44
CA GLN A 173 14.02 28.18 8.91
C GLN A 173 13.17 27.45 7.86
N PRO A 174 13.45 26.16 7.58
CA PRO A 174 12.61 25.34 6.71
C PRO A 174 11.17 25.27 7.19
N LEU A 175 10.20 25.30 6.26
CA LEU A 175 8.80 25.07 6.60
C LEU A 175 8.56 23.58 6.90
N SER A 176 7.78 23.29 7.94
CA SER A 176 7.38 21.94 8.33
C SER A 176 5.87 21.77 8.28
N THR A 177 5.41 20.59 7.89
CA THR A 177 4.00 20.19 8.05
C THR A 177 3.66 19.94 9.52
N THR A 178 2.36 19.94 9.84
CA THR A 178 1.87 19.43 11.12
C THR A 178 2.21 17.95 11.23
N PRO A 179 2.91 17.50 12.28
CA PRO A 179 3.21 16.09 12.46
C PRO A 179 1.93 15.28 12.55
N THR A 180 1.84 14.20 11.78
CA THR A 180 0.78 13.20 11.93
C THR A 180 1.28 12.07 12.81
N THR A 181 0.39 11.47 13.59
CA THR A 181 0.73 10.33 14.45
C THR A 181 -0.45 9.37 14.51
N PHE A 182 -0.16 8.07 14.45
CA PHE A 182 -1.12 7.02 14.76
C PHE A 182 -0.42 5.87 15.49
N SER A 183 -1.21 5.01 16.12
CA SER A 183 -0.70 3.90 16.92
C SER A 183 -1.38 2.58 16.54
N LEU A 184 -0.64 1.48 16.67
CA LEU A 184 -1.13 0.11 16.60
C LEU A 184 -0.72 -0.65 17.84
N ASP A 185 -1.63 -1.44 18.39
CA ASP A 185 -1.32 -2.31 19.52
C ASP A 185 -0.34 -3.42 19.14
N ARG A 186 -0.48 -3.96 17.91
CA ARG A 186 0.29 -5.11 17.44
C ARG A 186 0.40 -5.15 15.93
N LEU A 187 1.56 -5.57 15.43
CA LEU A 187 1.80 -5.95 14.05
C LEU A 187 2.51 -7.29 14.03
N ASP A 188 1.81 -8.33 13.57
CA ASP A 188 2.34 -9.69 13.52
C ASP A 188 3.47 -9.84 12.49
N ALA A 189 4.24 -10.92 12.64
CA ALA A 189 5.22 -11.32 11.65
C ALA A 189 4.55 -11.46 10.28
N ARG A 190 5.24 -11.05 9.21
CA ARG A 190 4.76 -11.13 7.82
C ARG A 190 3.47 -10.34 7.57
N HIS A 191 3.21 -9.28 8.34
CA HIS A 191 2.11 -8.34 8.12
C HIS A 191 2.61 -6.93 7.86
N ALA A 192 1.79 -6.11 7.20
CA ALA A 192 2.08 -4.73 6.88
C ALA A 192 0.91 -3.81 7.26
N ALA A 193 1.21 -2.68 7.87
CA ALA A 193 0.22 -1.68 8.27
C ALA A 193 0.32 -0.41 7.42
N VAL A 194 -0.80 0.13 6.95
CA VAL A 194 -0.82 1.40 6.20
C VAL A 194 -0.38 2.54 7.12
N ILE A 195 0.62 3.33 6.69
CA ILE A 195 1.10 4.52 7.39
C ILE A 195 0.39 5.77 6.87
N ASP A 196 0.56 6.03 5.58
CA ASP A 196 0.06 7.23 4.94
C ASP A 196 0.07 7.05 3.41
N ARG A 197 -0.33 8.08 2.70
CA ARG A 197 -0.18 8.17 1.24
C ARG A 197 0.92 9.18 0.91
N TYR A 198 1.84 8.79 0.04
CA TYR A 198 2.94 9.62 -0.43
C TYR A 198 2.73 9.97 -1.91
N ASP A 199 2.73 11.27 -2.23
CA ASP A 199 2.64 11.75 -3.60
C ASP A 199 3.97 12.41 -4.00
N PRO A 200 4.86 11.72 -4.75
CA PRO A 200 6.14 12.29 -5.16
C PRO A 200 6.01 13.57 -6.00
N MET A 201 4.87 13.76 -6.68
CA MET A 201 4.65 14.93 -7.53
C MET A 201 4.23 16.15 -6.70
N PHE A 202 3.43 15.95 -5.66
CA PHE A 202 3.10 17.00 -4.70
C PHE A 202 4.29 17.32 -3.78
N ASP A 203 4.99 16.28 -3.31
CA ASP A 203 6.09 16.35 -2.33
C ASP A 203 7.46 16.56 -2.99
N SER A 204 7.53 17.14 -4.21
CA SER A 204 8.74 17.20 -5.05
C SER A 204 9.94 17.98 -4.46
N ASP A 205 9.79 18.57 -3.29
CA ASP A 205 10.81 19.25 -2.52
C ASP A 205 10.77 18.96 -1.01
N PHE A 206 9.84 18.12 -0.58
CA PHE A 206 9.72 17.72 0.81
C PHE A 206 10.64 16.53 1.12
N VAL A 207 11.20 16.55 2.32
CA VAL A 207 11.79 15.39 2.97
C VAL A 207 10.83 14.95 4.05
N THR A 208 10.20 13.80 3.83
CA THR A 208 9.28 13.18 4.78
C THR A 208 10.06 12.25 5.69
N THR A 209 10.01 12.52 6.99
CA THR A 209 10.61 11.69 8.03
C THR A 209 9.53 10.82 8.65
N PHE A 210 9.80 9.52 8.69
CA PHE A 210 9.00 8.55 9.41
C PHE A 210 9.77 8.15 10.67
N GLU A 211 9.13 8.29 11.82
CA GLU A 211 9.65 7.84 13.10
C GLU A 211 8.72 6.75 13.65
N ILE A 212 9.28 5.57 13.89
CA ILE A 212 8.56 4.40 14.35
C ILE A 212 9.13 4.03 15.71
N THR A 213 8.29 4.05 16.75
CA THR A 213 8.63 3.50 18.06
C THR A 213 7.79 2.26 18.32
N PHE A 214 8.39 1.21 18.87
CA PHE A 214 7.68 -0.05 19.16
C PHE A 214 8.37 -0.80 20.29
N LEU A 215 7.66 -1.76 20.86
CA LEU A 215 8.18 -2.77 21.77
C LEU A 215 8.59 -4.01 20.97
N ASP A 216 9.86 -4.42 21.09
CA ASP A 216 10.36 -5.65 20.48
C ASP A 216 10.03 -6.91 21.31
N GLN A 217 10.50 -8.07 20.86
CA GLN A 217 10.27 -9.35 21.55
C GLN A 217 10.92 -9.45 22.94
N GLN A 218 11.92 -8.62 23.22
CA GLN A 218 12.63 -8.58 24.50
C GLN A 218 12.01 -7.54 25.45
N GLU A 219 10.82 -7.03 25.12
CA GLU A 219 10.14 -5.94 25.83
C GLU A 219 10.99 -4.66 25.91
N GLN A 220 11.85 -4.42 24.92
CA GLN A 220 12.63 -3.20 24.83
C GLN A 220 11.97 -2.22 23.85
N THR A 221 11.89 -0.96 24.27
CA THR A 221 11.45 0.12 23.39
C THR A 221 12.53 0.41 22.36
N GLN A 222 12.21 0.16 21.09
CA GLN A 222 13.04 0.52 19.96
C GLN A 222 12.47 1.79 19.30
N ARG A 223 13.37 2.57 18.70
CA ARG A 223 13.03 3.70 17.83
C ARG A 223 13.81 3.54 16.55
N LEU A 224 13.11 3.60 15.43
CA LEU A 224 13.70 3.58 14.10
C LEU A 224 13.16 4.75 13.28
N THR A 225 13.93 5.18 12.29
CA THR A 225 13.63 6.30 11.42
C THR A 225 13.90 5.95 9.96
N ALA A 226 13.14 6.57 9.06
CA ALA A 226 13.45 6.59 7.64
C ALA A 226 13.15 7.96 7.05
N PHE A 227 13.91 8.30 6.02
CA PHE A 227 13.74 9.52 5.26
C PHE A 227 13.31 9.17 3.86
N LEU A 228 12.29 9.87 3.40
CA LEU A 228 11.75 9.78 2.06
C LEU A 228 11.95 11.13 1.40
N ASN A 229 12.73 11.13 0.33
CA ASN A 229 12.96 12.31 -0.49
C ASN A 229 11.96 12.34 -1.64
N ALA A 230 11.68 13.54 -2.12
CA ALA A 230 10.99 13.90 -3.37
C ALA A 230 11.40 13.17 -4.68
N ALA A 231 12.38 12.26 -4.64
CA ALA A 231 12.90 11.59 -5.83
C ALA A 231 12.19 10.25 -6.07
N PRO A 232 12.15 9.76 -7.33
CA PRO A 232 11.73 8.41 -7.62
C PRO A 232 12.49 7.39 -6.77
N LEU A 233 11.77 6.48 -6.13
CA LEU A 233 12.38 5.48 -5.28
C LEU A 233 13.18 4.47 -6.09
N PRO A 234 14.43 4.14 -5.70
CA PRO A 234 15.21 3.13 -6.41
C PRO A 234 14.65 1.71 -6.21
N SER A 235 13.93 1.49 -5.09
CA SER A 235 13.45 0.20 -4.59
C SER A 235 12.05 0.37 -3.97
N ALA A 236 11.25 -0.70 -3.96
CA ALA A 236 9.94 -0.75 -3.28
C ALA A 236 10.05 -0.72 -1.75
N TYR A 237 11.26 -0.88 -1.22
CA TYR A 237 11.53 -0.92 0.22
C TYR A 237 12.56 0.13 0.63
N ILE A 238 12.33 0.74 1.78
CA ILE A 238 13.29 1.59 2.49
C ILE A 238 13.55 0.98 3.86
N ALA A 239 14.83 0.76 4.18
CA ALA A 239 15.25 0.27 5.48
C ALA A 239 15.05 1.34 6.55
N LEU A 240 14.51 0.94 7.70
CA LEU A 240 14.46 1.76 8.89
C LEU A 240 15.82 1.72 9.61
N LYS A 241 16.27 2.84 10.18
CA LYS A 241 17.56 2.98 10.86
C LYS A 241 17.37 3.46 12.29
N LYS A 242 18.19 2.97 13.22
CA LYS A 242 18.25 3.48 14.59
C LYS A 242 18.72 4.94 14.63
#